data_AF-A0A0D2AXN8-F1
#
_entry.id   AF-A0A0D2AXN8-F1
#
_cell.length_a   1.000
_cell.length_b   1.000
_cell.length_c   1.000
_cell.angle_alpha   90.00
_cell.angle_beta   90.00
_cell.angle_gamma   90.00
#
_symmetry.space_group_name_H-M   'P 1'
#
loop_
_entity.id
_entity.type
_entity.pdbx_description
1 polymer ?
#
loop_
_entity_poly.entity_id
_entity_poly.type
_entity_poly.pdbx_seq_one_letter_code
_entity_poly.pdbx_strand_id
1 'polypeptide(L)'
;MRLSVGQVAGVINVGVVFLQLTFPLLLVYILAGLVSESSNAITWSVTGRFINGSWWPTILKTDGAATSKVSKRVVVISTLSTIGLLLLATAAVVTPLGLYSRITATSIQSDAFASAQDTSPFGQATLSRDDYNTSRMCGWWTWMSCPGQNHGFYMTQNISGSYINWDSDDAYISSVVPNNLSAIFSSGRNGDRSTVATPFDLEYRSYTLASDEKKQNSVLLNSTAVEPRIDLYEKRCVGDMQYGDMLVLANDLVVRDGIVADMINGGLGFRNHTIPLDAHSGAEWSENLLWLEPESVCVSNNLSVEFKIPSQGGSLSDEVYLVDQGGIVHMQVGYPYIDLNQTQLVPQLYGRAHKGAVLTNFNLGAQLNVSEAHPSFVGRRFLLPSAYYQPGVMSTGTFDSGIPGTLMDTDPRQNSSLIENIGLTTQGYGGQDHANISHIANQGGAVLGAFYNTDATNSGGRFDPGTNYSAPMYSCSTSIRAFIMNVTFFTNGTSLDDLKVQAAKPQT
;
A
#
# COMPACT_ATOMS: atom_id res chain seq x y z
N MET A 1 -5.01 -18.91 17.44
CA MET A 1 -4.30 -19.81 18.39
C MET A 1 -4.04 -21.13 17.68
N ARG A 2 -2.79 -21.48 17.35
CA ARG A 2 -2.44 -22.76 16.71
C ARG A 2 -1.94 -23.70 17.82
N LEU A 3 -2.69 -24.78 18.09
CA LEU A 3 -2.27 -25.81 19.06
C LEU A 3 -1.07 -26.58 18.49
N SER A 4 -0.03 -26.80 19.30
CA SER A 4 1.12 -27.60 18.87
C SER A 4 0.76 -29.09 18.81
N VAL A 5 1.45 -29.85 17.98
CA VAL A 5 1.29 -31.32 17.89
C VAL A 5 1.48 -31.97 19.27
N GLY A 6 2.39 -31.45 20.09
CA GLY A 6 2.62 -31.94 21.45
C GLY A 6 1.48 -31.65 22.43
N GLN A 7 0.80 -30.51 22.29
CA GLN A 7 -0.39 -30.19 23.07
C GLN A 7 -1.55 -31.14 22.72
N VAL A 8 -1.75 -31.41 21.43
CA VAL A 8 -2.79 -32.35 20.97
C VAL A 8 -2.48 -33.77 21.45
N ALA A 9 -1.21 -34.21 21.34
CA ALA A 9 -0.78 -35.51 21.83
C ALA A 9 -0.92 -35.66 23.35
N GLY A 10 -0.61 -34.61 24.13
CA GLY A 10 -0.83 -34.58 25.57
C GLY A 10 -2.31 -34.74 25.94
N VAL A 11 -3.21 -34.03 25.26
CA VAL A 11 -4.67 -34.14 25.46
C VAL A 11 -5.19 -35.53 25.13
N ILE A 12 -4.72 -36.14 24.04
CA ILE A 12 -5.07 -37.53 23.67
C ILE A 12 -4.63 -38.49 24.79
N ASN A 13 -3.41 -38.33 25.31
CA ASN A 13 -2.90 -39.21 26.37
C ASN A 13 -3.65 -39.05 27.70
N VAL A 14 -4.15 -37.85 28.03
CA VAL A 14 -5.08 -37.67 29.15
C VAL A 14 -6.35 -38.52 28.94
N GLY A 15 -6.91 -38.49 27.73
CA GLY A 15 -8.07 -39.33 27.38
C GLY A 15 -7.80 -40.83 27.50
N VAL A 16 -6.63 -41.28 27.05
CA VAL A 16 -6.21 -42.70 27.15
C VAL A 16 -6.05 -43.14 28.61
N VAL A 17 -5.41 -42.33 29.46
CA VAL A 17 -5.25 -42.62 30.90
C VAL A 17 -6.62 -42.68 31.58
N PHE A 18 -7.53 -41.76 31.26
CA PHE A 18 -8.88 -41.75 31.79
C PHE A 18 -9.66 -43.02 31.39
N LEU A 19 -9.56 -43.44 30.12
CA LEU A 19 -10.15 -44.69 29.64
C LEU A 19 -9.56 -45.92 30.33
N GLN A 20 -8.23 -45.97 30.52
CA GLN A 20 -7.57 -47.08 31.22
C GLN A 20 -8.03 -47.24 32.66
N LEU A 21 -8.34 -46.14 33.36
CA LEU A 21 -8.85 -46.17 34.74
C LEU A 21 -10.34 -46.51 34.82
N THR A 22 -11.15 -45.97 33.89
CA THR A 22 -12.63 -46.08 33.96
C THR A 22 -13.18 -47.34 33.29
N PHE A 23 -12.54 -47.84 32.24
CA PHE A 23 -13.04 -48.99 31.48
C PHE A 23 -13.10 -50.29 32.30
N PRO A 24 -12.08 -50.67 33.10
CA PRO A 24 -12.16 -51.86 33.95
C PRO A 24 -13.24 -51.74 35.04
N LEU A 25 -13.45 -50.53 35.58
CA LEU A 25 -14.49 -50.27 36.58
C LEU A 25 -15.89 -50.48 36.00
N LEU A 26 -16.13 -49.94 34.80
CA LEU A 26 -17.40 -50.06 34.09
C LEU A 26 -17.68 -51.51 33.68
N LEU A 27 -16.65 -52.24 33.23
CA LEU A 27 -16.78 -53.65 32.86
C LEU A 27 -17.18 -54.52 34.05
N VAL A 28 -16.57 -54.31 35.23
CA VAL A 28 -16.96 -55.01 36.46
C VAL A 28 -18.38 -54.65 36.91
N TYR A 29 -18.80 -53.40 36.73
CA TYR A 29 -20.19 -52.99 37.02
C TYR A 29 -21.19 -53.73 36.12
N ILE A 30 -20.91 -53.84 34.81
CA ILE A 30 -21.75 -54.60 33.88
C ILE A 30 -21.76 -56.09 34.25
N LEU A 31 -20.59 -56.68 34.53
CA LEU A 31 -20.49 -58.08 34.94
C LEU A 31 -21.32 -58.37 36.20
N ALA A 32 -21.27 -57.47 37.19
CA ALA A 32 -22.07 -57.60 38.41
C ALA A 32 -23.58 -57.59 38.13
N GLY A 33 -24.04 -56.81 37.14
CA GLY A 33 -25.44 -56.79 36.71
C GLY A 33 -25.88 -58.01 35.89
N LEU A 34 -24.94 -58.70 35.23
CA LEU A 34 -25.22 -59.89 34.40
C LEU A 34 -25.23 -61.21 35.18
N VAL A 35 -24.54 -61.27 36.33
CA VAL A 35 -24.44 -62.49 37.13
C VAL A 35 -25.67 -62.63 38.03
N SER A 36 -26.49 -63.65 37.78
CA SER A 36 -27.64 -63.98 38.63
C SER A 36 -27.21 -64.81 39.85
N GLU A 37 -27.99 -64.75 40.94
CA GLU A 37 -27.73 -65.49 42.19
C GLU A 37 -27.66 -67.03 42.01
N SER A 38 -28.26 -67.58 40.95
CA SER A 38 -28.26 -69.02 40.66
C SER A 38 -27.11 -69.51 39.78
N SER A 39 -26.08 -68.69 39.57
CA SER A 39 -24.95 -69.02 38.68
C SER A 39 -23.99 -70.06 39.27
N ASN A 40 -23.32 -70.84 38.42
CA ASN A 40 -22.37 -71.87 38.84
C ASN A 40 -21.15 -71.29 39.58
N ALA A 41 -20.54 -72.07 40.47
CA ALA A 41 -19.35 -71.70 41.26
C ALA A 41 -18.17 -71.23 40.38
N ILE A 42 -18.03 -71.78 39.17
CA ILE A 42 -17.00 -71.36 38.22
C ILE A 42 -17.26 -69.92 37.75
N THR A 43 -18.51 -69.55 37.46
CA THR A 43 -18.89 -68.20 37.05
C THR A 43 -18.58 -67.20 38.15
N TRP A 44 -18.94 -67.51 39.40
CA TRP A 44 -18.59 -66.67 40.55
C TRP A 44 -17.08 -66.54 40.78
N SER A 45 -16.30 -67.60 40.52
CA SER A 45 -14.83 -67.55 40.62
C SER A 45 -14.21 -66.63 39.58
N VAL A 46 -14.71 -66.67 38.33
CA VAL A 46 -14.25 -65.78 37.25
C VAL A 46 -14.63 -64.34 37.54
N THR A 47 -15.88 -64.08 37.94
CA THR A 47 -16.35 -62.74 38.32
C THR A 47 -15.55 -62.19 39.50
N GLY A 48 -15.28 -63.01 40.51
CA GLY A 48 -14.44 -62.63 41.66
C GLY A 48 -13.01 -62.26 41.25
N ARG A 49 -12.42 -62.94 40.25
CA ARG A 49 -11.11 -62.57 39.71
C ARG A 49 -11.13 -61.19 39.03
N PHE A 50 -12.18 -60.87 38.27
CA PHE A 50 -12.33 -59.55 37.64
C PHE A 50 -12.59 -58.43 38.66
N ILE A 51 -13.41 -58.69 39.69
CA ILE A 51 -13.66 -57.73 40.78
C ILE A 51 -12.35 -57.43 41.51
N ASN A 52 -11.61 -58.46 41.95
CA ASN A 52 -10.36 -58.30 42.68
C ASN A 52 -9.22 -57.71 41.84
N GLY A 53 -9.27 -57.81 40.51
CA GLY A 53 -8.31 -57.18 39.60
C GLY A 53 -8.61 -55.71 39.26
N SER A 54 -9.72 -55.17 39.74
CA SER A 54 -10.15 -53.78 39.49
C SER A 54 -9.99 -52.90 40.73
N TRP A 55 -10.40 -51.62 40.65
CA TRP A 55 -10.37 -50.71 41.79
C TRP A 55 -11.61 -50.83 42.71
N TRP A 56 -12.59 -51.68 42.37
CA TRP A 56 -13.79 -51.92 43.17
C TRP A 56 -13.53 -52.37 44.62
N PRO A 57 -12.57 -53.28 44.92
CA PRO A 57 -12.23 -53.66 46.29
C PRO A 57 -11.83 -52.47 47.16
N THR A 58 -11.12 -51.50 46.57
CA THR A 58 -10.68 -50.26 47.22
C THR A 58 -11.83 -49.28 47.42
N ILE A 59 -12.70 -49.11 46.42
CA ILE A 59 -13.89 -48.24 46.49
C ILE A 59 -14.89 -48.75 47.54
N LEU A 60 -15.17 -50.06 47.52
CA LEU A 60 -16.11 -50.72 48.43
C LEU A 60 -15.50 -51.04 49.80
N LYS A 61 -14.21 -50.76 49.99
CA LYS A 61 -13.45 -51.04 51.23
C LYS A 61 -13.60 -52.48 51.70
N THR A 62 -13.55 -53.42 50.76
CA THR A 62 -13.59 -54.85 51.06
C THR A 62 -12.31 -55.29 51.76
N ASP A 63 -12.34 -56.44 52.44
CA ASP A 63 -11.19 -56.97 53.19
C ASP A 63 -9.92 -57.15 52.33
N GLY A 64 -10.08 -57.36 51.01
CA GLY A 64 -8.97 -57.45 50.05
C GLY A 64 -8.21 -56.13 49.84
N ALA A 65 -8.77 -55.00 50.24
CA ALA A 65 -8.15 -53.67 50.18
C ALA A 65 -7.83 -53.10 51.58
N ALA A 66 -8.02 -53.89 52.64
CA ALA A 66 -7.78 -53.46 54.01
C ALA A 66 -6.28 -53.23 54.28
N THR A 67 -5.93 -52.06 54.78
CA THR A 67 -4.55 -51.71 55.18
C THR A 67 -4.31 -51.89 56.68
N SER A 68 -5.37 -52.09 57.46
CA SER A 68 -5.30 -52.30 58.92
C SER A 68 -5.04 -53.77 59.24
N LYS A 69 -4.16 -54.04 60.21
CA LYS A 69 -3.77 -55.40 60.67
C LYS A 69 -3.03 -56.28 59.64
N VAL A 70 -2.46 -55.67 58.59
CA VAL A 70 -1.62 -56.35 57.57
C VAL A 70 -0.12 -56.10 57.86
N SER A 71 0.75 -57.04 57.46
CA SER A 71 2.21 -56.88 57.57
C SER A 71 2.70 -55.62 56.84
N LYS A 72 3.49 -54.80 57.54
CA LYS A 72 4.02 -53.52 57.02
C LYS A 72 4.77 -53.67 55.68
N ARG A 73 5.45 -54.81 55.45
CA ARG A 73 6.18 -55.08 54.20
C ARG A 73 5.25 -55.19 52.98
N VAL A 74 4.08 -55.81 53.17
CA VAL A 74 3.08 -55.98 52.09
C VAL A 74 2.42 -54.64 51.75
N VAL A 75 2.11 -53.85 52.78
CA VAL A 75 1.57 -52.49 52.60
C VAL A 75 2.55 -51.61 51.82
N VAL A 76 3.85 -51.67 52.12
CA VAL A 76 4.87 -50.90 51.39
C VAL A 76 4.95 -51.29 49.91
N ILE A 77 4.96 -52.59 49.59
CA ILE A 77 5.04 -53.05 48.19
C ILE A 77 3.76 -52.67 47.41
N SER A 78 2.59 -52.82 48.04
CA SER A 78 1.31 -52.43 47.44
C SER A 78 1.26 -50.92 47.15
N THR A 79 1.67 -50.09 48.10
CA THR A 79 1.72 -48.63 47.91
C THR A 79 2.73 -48.25 46.83
N LEU A 80 3.91 -48.89 46.76
CA LEU A 80 4.91 -48.61 45.73
C LEU A 80 4.39 -48.92 44.32
N SER A 81 3.62 -50.00 44.16
CA SER A 81 2.97 -50.33 42.88
C SER A 81 1.97 -49.24 42.46
N THR A 82 1.17 -48.72 43.39
CA THR A 82 0.23 -47.63 43.10
C THR A 82 0.95 -46.31 42.73
N ILE A 83 2.06 -46.00 43.42
CA ILE A 83 2.89 -44.83 43.10
C ILE A 83 3.51 -45.00 41.70
N GLY A 84 4.00 -46.19 41.35
CA GLY A 84 4.56 -46.48 40.03
C GLY A 84 3.57 -46.27 38.89
N LEU A 85 2.31 -46.71 39.07
CA LEU A 85 1.23 -46.46 38.10
C LEU A 85 0.92 -44.97 37.95
N LEU A 86 0.90 -44.22 39.04
CA LEU A 86 0.68 -42.78 39.02
C LEU A 86 1.82 -42.05 38.28
N LEU A 87 3.07 -42.44 38.52
CA LEU A 87 4.22 -41.89 37.80
C LEU A 87 4.16 -42.19 36.30
N LEU A 88 3.82 -43.41 35.90
CA LEU A 88 3.67 -43.78 34.48
C LEU A 88 2.54 -42.99 33.81
N ALA A 89 1.42 -42.77 34.49
CA ALA A 89 0.32 -41.94 33.99
C ALA A 89 0.76 -40.48 33.79
N THR A 90 1.49 -39.91 34.74
CA THR A 90 2.02 -38.53 34.60
C THR A 90 3.06 -38.42 33.48
N ALA A 91 3.97 -39.38 33.36
CA ALA A 91 4.98 -39.40 32.31
C ALA A 91 4.35 -39.52 30.91
N ALA A 92 3.31 -40.35 30.76
CA ALA A 92 2.57 -40.50 29.50
C ALA A 92 1.90 -39.19 29.06
N VAL A 93 1.45 -38.35 30.00
CA VAL A 93 0.85 -37.04 29.68
C VAL A 93 1.91 -35.99 29.40
N VAL A 94 3.03 -35.98 30.13
CA VAL A 94 4.04 -34.90 30.07
C VAL A 94 5.05 -35.09 28.94
N THR A 95 5.48 -36.32 28.67
CA THR A 95 6.49 -36.60 27.62
C THR A 95 6.12 -36.12 26.21
N PRO A 96 4.84 -36.14 25.76
CA PRO A 96 4.45 -35.61 24.45
C PRO A 96 4.37 -34.10 24.38
N LEU A 97 4.36 -33.35 25.52
CA LEU A 97 4.28 -31.88 25.46
C LEU A 97 5.49 -31.25 24.77
N GLY A 98 6.58 -32.01 24.58
CA GLY A 98 7.73 -31.64 23.77
C GLY A 98 8.56 -30.52 24.38
N LEU A 99 9.85 -30.54 24.11
CA LEU A 99 10.70 -29.36 24.25
C LEU A 99 10.32 -28.41 23.11
N TYR A 100 9.98 -27.16 23.42
CA TYR A 100 9.84 -26.14 22.38
C TYR A 100 11.22 -25.59 22.04
N SER A 101 11.52 -25.48 20.75
CA SER A 101 12.64 -24.67 20.28
C SER A 101 12.13 -23.25 20.06
N ARG A 102 12.83 -22.26 20.63
CA ARG A 102 12.64 -20.85 20.33
C ARG A 102 13.94 -20.36 19.71
N ILE A 103 13.85 -19.79 18.51
CA ILE A 103 14.96 -19.08 17.90
C ILE A 103 15.05 -17.74 18.64
N THR A 104 16.18 -17.50 19.30
CA THR A 104 16.48 -16.25 20.00
C THR A 104 17.70 -15.62 19.36
N ALA A 105 17.69 -14.30 19.20
CA ALA A 105 18.86 -13.57 18.71
C ALA A 105 20.05 -13.84 19.64
N THR A 106 21.14 -14.35 19.07
CA THR A 106 22.33 -14.73 19.85
C THR A 106 23.21 -13.51 20.10
N SER A 107 23.68 -12.88 19.02
CA SER A 107 24.62 -11.75 19.07
C SER A 107 24.59 -10.99 17.74
N ILE A 108 24.87 -9.69 17.79
CA ILE A 108 25.05 -8.86 16.59
C ILE A 108 26.31 -9.35 15.86
N GLN A 109 26.16 -9.76 14.61
CA GLN A 109 27.25 -10.20 13.75
C GLN A 109 27.29 -9.30 12.51
N SER A 110 28.50 -8.96 12.07
CA SER A 110 28.69 -8.34 10.76
C SER A 110 28.59 -9.43 9.70
N ASP A 111 27.64 -9.28 8.77
CA ASP A 111 27.42 -10.21 7.67
C ASP A 111 27.38 -9.47 6.32
N ALA A 112 27.64 -10.20 5.24
CA ALA A 112 27.54 -9.69 3.89
C ALA A 112 26.09 -9.75 3.38
N PHE A 113 25.66 -8.67 2.75
CA PHE A 113 24.33 -8.54 2.18
C PHE A 113 24.40 -8.70 0.66
N ALA A 114 23.47 -9.45 0.08
CA ALA A 114 23.31 -9.60 -1.36
C ALA A 114 21.91 -9.18 -1.81
N SER A 115 21.80 -8.75 -3.07
CA SER A 115 20.50 -8.37 -3.65
C SER A 115 19.55 -9.58 -3.68
N ALA A 116 18.33 -9.38 -3.21
CA ALA A 116 17.27 -10.38 -3.26
C ALA A 116 16.35 -10.08 -4.44
N GLN A 117 16.18 -11.05 -5.34
CA GLN A 117 15.29 -10.88 -6.48
C GLN A 117 13.83 -10.89 -6.03
N ASP A 118 13.05 -9.91 -6.51
CA ASP A 118 11.60 -9.88 -6.35
C ASP A 118 10.93 -10.77 -7.41
N THR A 119 10.22 -11.81 -6.95
CA THR A 119 9.48 -12.78 -7.75
C THR A 119 8.03 -12.37 -8.03
N SER A 120 7.55 -11.29 -7.39
CA SER A 120 6.20 -10.77 -7.57
C SER A 120 5.99 -10.12 -8.95
N PRO A 121 4.74 -9.80 -9.35
CA PRO A 121 4.49 -9.06 -10.58
C PRO A 121 5.22 -7.72 -10.65
N PHE A 122 5.52 -7.09 -9.51
CA PHE A 122 6.35 -5.87 -9.45
C PHE A 122 7.76 -6.15 -9.98
N GLY A 123 8.44 -7.15 -9.42
CA GLY A 123 9.80 -7.51 -9.82
C GLY A 123 9.89 -8.05 -11.25
N GLN A 124 8.90 -8.82 -11.70
CA GLN A 124 8.86 -9.34 -13.08
C GLN A 124 8.63 -8.22 -14.11
N ALA A 125 7.94 -7.14 -13.73
CA ALA A 125 7.75 -5.96 -14.58
C ALA A 125 8.91 -4.95 -14.47
N THR A 126 9.80 -5.08 -13.48
CA THR A 126 11.01 -4.26 -13.42
C THR A 126 11.94 -4.62 -14.57
N LEU A 127 12.29 -3.64 -15.40
CA LEU A 127 13.24 -3.82 -16.49
C LEU A 127 14.68 -3.90 -15.98
N SER A 128 15.54 -4.61 -16.73
CA SER A 128 16.99 -4.62 -16.47
C SER A 128 17.55 -3.19 -16.52
N ARG A 129 18.63 -2.94 -15.79
CA ARG A 129 19.32 -1.65 -15.75
C ARG A 129 20.51 -1.55 -16.68
N ASP A 130 20.83 -2.60 -17.43
CA ASP A 130 22.00 -2.62 -18.32
C ASP A 130 21.98 -1.49 -19.37
N ASP A 131 20.79 -1.12 -19.84
CA ASP A 131 20.56 -0.05 -20.81
C ASP A 131 19.98 1.23 -20.17
N TYR A 132 19.85 1.28 -18.84
CA TYR A 132 19.28 2.43 -18.16
C TYR A 132 20.33 3.54 -17.97
N ASN A 133 20.00 4.75 -18.40
CA ASN A 133 20.80 5.93 -18.13
C ASN A 133 19.89 7.06 -17.65
N THR A 134 20.30 7.75 -16.59
CA THR A 134 19.54 8.89 -16.08
C THR A 134 19.55 10.02 -17.11
N SER A 135 18.38 10.33 -17.64
CA SER A 135 18.15 11.47 -18.53
C SER A 135 17.35 12.56 -17.82
N ARG A 136 17.54 13.81 -18.23
CA ARG A 136 16.74 14.95 -17.80
C ARG A 136 16.50 15.88 -18.98
N MET A 137 15.28 16.35 -19.11
CA MET A 137 14.90 17.35 -20.10
C MET A 137 14.50 18.62 -19.38
N CYS A 138 14.86 19.77 -19.95
CA CYS A 138 14.52 21.08 -19.38
C CYS A 138 13.73 21.89 -20.39
N GLY A 139 12.81 22.73 -19.88
CA GLY A 139 11.80 23.40 -20.67
C GLY A 139 10.46 22.67 -20.63
N TRP A 140 9.44 23.29 -21.23
CA TRP A 140 8.07 22.74 -21.28
C TRP A 140 7.53 22.79 -22.71
N TRP A 141 7.28 24.00 -23.21
CA TRP A 141 6.79 24.23 -24.58
C TRP A 141 7.92 24.18 -25.61
N THR A 142 9.13 24.51 -25.18
CA THR A 142 10.32 24.40 -26.00
C THR A 142 11.46 23.88 -25.15
N TRP A 143 12.12 22.85 -25.66
CA TRP A 143 13.25 22.23 -24.98
C TRP A 143 14.44 23.19 -24.93
N MET A 144 15.14 23.20 -23.81
CA MET A 144 16.33 24.01 -23.58
C MET A 144 17.45 23.19 -22.91
N SER A 145 18.68 23.69 -23.01
CA SER A 145 19.82 23.12 -22.30
C SER A 145 19.57 23.13 -20.79
N CYS A 146 19.65 21.95 -20.16
CA CYS A 146 19.55 21.86 -18.71
C CYS A 146 20.74 22.53 -18.01
N PRO A 147 20.55 23.08 -16.79
CA PRO A 147 21.64 23.73 -16.04
C PRO A 147 22.87 22.82 -15.91
N GLY A 148 24.05 23.33 -16.26
CA GLY A 148 25.30 22.57 -16.25
C GLY A 148 25.63 21.82 -17.55
N GLN A 149 24.81 21.97 -18.59
CA GLN A 149 25.10 21.53 -19.96
C GLN A 149 25.26 22.77 -20.86
N ASN A 150 26.26 22.77 -21.75
CA ASN A 150 26.44 23.82 -22.75
C ASN A 150 26.86 23.22 -24.08
N HIS A 151 25.88 23.04 -24.96
CA HIS A 151 26.05 22.48 -26.31
C HIS A 151 25.52 23.43 -27.39
N GLY A 152 25.68 24.74 -27.15
CA GLY A 152 25.36 25.80 -28.11
C GLY A 152 23.91 26.26 -28.15
N PHE A 153 22.97 25.63 -27.42
CA PHE A 153 21.60 26.12 -27.24
C PHE A 153 21.46 26.97 -25.98
N TYR A 154 20.91 28.18 -26.10
CA TYR A 154 20.66 29.09 -24.99
C TYR A 154 19.41 29.95 -25.19
N MET A 155 18.89 30.52 -24.10
CA MET A 155 17.75 31.44 -24.14
C MET A 155 18.19 32.88 -23.92
N THR A 156 17.62 33.80 -24.70
CA THR A 156 17.68 35.23 -24.42
C THR A 156 16.27 35.74 -24.11
N GLN A 157 16.17 36.60 -23.08
CA GLN A 157 14.92 37.28 -22.75
C GLN A 157 15.06 38.76 -23.04
N ASN A 158 14.08 39.31 -23.75
CA ASN A 158 13.95 40.75 -23.97
C ASN A 158 12.49 41.18 -23.71
N ILE A 159 12.21 42.47 -23.86
CA ILE A 159 10.89 43.09 -23.61
C ILE A 159 9.79 42.47 -24.50
N SER A 160 10.17 41.96 -25.67
CA SER A 160 9.29 41.35 -26.66
C SER A 160 9.05 39.84 -26.42
N GLY A 161 9.79 39.20 -25.51
CA GLY A 161 9.60 37.80 -25.14
C GLY A 161 10.88 37.02 -24.83
N SER A 162 10.73 35.71 -24.65
CA SER A 162 11.83 34.76 -24.54
C SER A 162 12.11 34.12 -25.89
N TYR A 163 13.36 34.09 -26.32
CA TYR A 163 13.81 33.54 -27.59
C TYR A 163 14.86 32.46 -27.37
N ILE A 164 14.77 31.38 -28.14
CA ILE A 164 15.80 30.34 -28.17
C ILE A 164 16.74 30.66 -29.31
N ASN A 165 18.02 30.69 -28.99
CA ASN A 165 19.09 30.92 -29.94
C ASN A 165 20.05 29.73 -29.88
N TRP A 166 20.83 29.61 -30.95
CA TRP A 166 21.86 28.61 -31.05
C TRP A 166 23.12 29.25 -31.66
N ASP A 167 24.28 28.82 -31.16
CA ASP A 167 25.57 29.37 -31.60
C ASP A 167 25.99 28.86 -33.00
N SER A 168 25.53 27.66 -33.40
CA SER A 168 25.92 27.02 -34.66
C SER A 168 24.93 25.96 -35.13
N ASP A 169 25.05 25.53 -36.39
CA ASP A 169 24.24 24.45 -36.99
C ASP A 169 24.46 23.07 -36.35
N ASP A 170 25.51 22.92 -35.54
CA ASP A 170 25.87 21.70 -34.80
C ASP A 170 25.39 21.75 -33.34
N ALA A 171 24.72 22.83 -32.92
CA ALA A 171 24.14 22.91 -31.59
C ALA A 171 23.13 21.78 -31.37
N TYR A 172 23.08 21.26 -30.14
CA TYR A 172 22.12 20.23 -29.72
C TYR A 172 21.81 20.36 -28.22
N ILE A 173 20.76 19.70 -27.75
CA ILE A 173 20.40 19.62 -26.34
C ILE A 173 20.78 18.23 -25.83
N SER A 174 21.60 18.16 -24.78
CA SER A 174 21.90 16.88 -24.15
C SER A 174 20.96 16.59 -22.99
N SER A 175 20.34 15.41 -22.98
CA SER A 175 19.55 14.92 -21.85
C SER A 175 20.40 14.26 -20.77
N VAL A 176 21.67 13.96 -21.06
CA VAL A 176 22.58 13.30 -20.13
C VAL A 176 22.80 14.15 -18.89
N VAL A 177 22.75 13.53 -17.71
CA VAL A 177 23.14 14.21 -16.46
C VAL A 177 24.68 14.28 -16.39
N PRO A 178 25.29 15.47 -16.33
CA PRO A 178 26.74 15.59 -16.20
C PRO A 178 27.31 14.87 -14.97
N ASN A 179 28.46 14.19 -15.12
CA ASN A 179 29.13 13.51 -14.01
C ASN A 179 29.52 14.45 -12.86
N ASN A 180 29.89 15.70 -13.17
CA ASN A 180 30.20 16.68 -12.13
C ASN A 180 28.96 17.05 -11.30
N LEU A 181 27.75 16.98 -11.89
CA LEU A 181 26.51 17.23 -11.18
C LEU A 181 26.12 16.03 -10.31
N SER A 182 26.16 14.81 -10.86
CA SER A 182 25.86 13.60 -10.09
C SER A 182 26.88 13.33 -8.97
N ALA A 183 28.15 13.69 -9.17
CA ALA A 183 29.21 13.60 -8.15
C ALA A 183 28.92 14.44 -6.90
N ILE A 184 28.28 15.62 -7.05
CA ILE A 184 27.93 16.49 -5.91
C ILE A 184 26.98 15.77 -4.97
N PHE A 185 25.93 15.14 -5.52
CA PHE A 185 24.91 14.43 -4.75
C PHE A 185 25.37 13.06 -4.24
N SER A 186 26.40 12.46 -4.85
CA SER A 186 26.99 11.18 -4.42
C SER A 186 28.22 11.32 -3.52
N SER A 187 28.68 12.55 -3.26
CA SER A 187 29.85 12.83 -2.41
C SER A 187 29.74 12.25 -0.98
N GLY A 188 28.51 12.06 -0.49
CA GLY A 188 28.23 11.46 0.82
C GLY A 188 28.46 9.94 0.91
N ARG A 189 28.74 9.26 -0.21
CA ARG A 189 28.82 7.78 -0.31
C ARG A 189 30.19 7.20 0.07
N ASN A 190 31.18 8.03 0.35
CA ASN A 190 32.54 7.57 0.63
C ASN A 190 32.66 6.84 1.99
N GLY A 191 33.42 5.74 2.02
CA GLY A 191 33.71 4.97 3.23
C GLY A 191 32.49 4.22 3.78
N ASP A 192 32.22 4.39 5.07
CA ASP A 192 31.16 3.68 5.81
C ASP A 192 29.72 4.14 5.46
N ARG A 193 29.58 5.08 4.52
CA ARG A 193 28.29 5.64 4.08
C ARG A 193 27.87 5.17 2.69
N SER A 194 28.42 4.04 2.23
CA SER A 194 28.10 3.44 0.93
C SER A 194 26.62 3.03 0.79
N THR A 195 25.91 2.90 1.92
CA THR A 195 24.49 2.56 2.03
C THR A 195 23.54 3.77 1.95
N VAL A 196 24.07 5.00 1.91
CA VAL A 196 23.25 6.21 1.82
C VAL A 196 22.81 6.40 0.37
N ALA A 197 21.50 6.39 0.13
CA ALA A 197 20.91 6.66 -1.17
C ALA A 197 21.04 8.13 -1.56
N THR A 198 21.21 8.38 -2.85
CA THR A 198 21.24 9.69 -3.49
C THR A 198 19.94 9.90 -4.27
N PRO A 199 19.60 11.14 -4.66
CA PRO A 199 18.45 11.40 -5.53
C PRO A 199 18.51 10.66 -6.88
N PHE A 200 19.69 10.21 -7.31
CA PHE A 200 19.87 9.44 -8.55
C PHE A 200 19.68 7.93 -8.36
N ASP A 201 19.62 7.43 -7.11
CA ASP A 201 19.28 6.03 -6.85
C ASP A 201 17.74 5.81 -6.86
N LEU A 202 16.94 6.89 -6.96
CA LEU A 202 15.50 6.84 -7.16
C LEU A 202 15.18 6.93 -8.66
N GLU A 203 14.92 5.77 -9.26
CA GLU A 203 14.77 5.63 -10.71
C GLU A 203 13.37 5.13 -11.10
N TYR A 204 12.99 5.35 -12.36
CA TYR A 204 11.77 4.77 -12.90
C TYR A 204 11.90 3.25 -13.00
N ARG A 205 10.91 2.51 -12.48
CA ARG A 205 10.87 1.04 -12.61
C ARG A 205 10.77 0.60 -14.08
N SER A 206 9.84 1.21 -14.81
CA SER A 206 9.62 0.99 -16.24
C SER A 206 10.14 2.20 -17.01
N TYR A 207 10.77 1.94 -18.15
CA TYR A 207 11.29 2.98 -19.01
C TYR A 207 11.28 2.51 -20.46
N THR A 208 11.25 3.47 -21.38
CA THR A 208 11.38 3.24 -22.81
C THR A 208 12.61 3.95 -23.35
N LEU A 209 13.16 3.44 -24.44
CA LEU A 209 14.23 4.10 -25.18
C LEU A 209 13.61 4.92 -26.30
N ALA A 210 13.38 6.20 -26.03
CA ALA A 210 12.83 7.15 -26.99
C ALA A 210 13.96 7.86 -27.75
N SER A 211 13.77 8.08 -29.04
CA SER A 211 14.62 8.95 -29.86
C SER A 211 13.72 9.92 -30.61
N ASP A 212 14.14 11.17 -30.72
CA ASP A 212 13.41 12.15 -31.51
C ASP A 212 13.57 11.83 -33.01
N GLU A 213 12.49 12.02 -33.79
CA GLU A 213 12.55 11.77 -35.23
C GLU A 213 13.26 12.92 -35.95
N LYS A 214 14.17 12.59 -36.87
CA LYS A 214 14.66 13.55 -37.86
C LYS A 214 13.50 13.90 -38.78
N LYS A 215 12.78 14.99 -38.54
CA LYS A 215 11.83 15.52 -39.52
C LYS A 215 12.60 15.81 -40.81
N GLN A 216 12.35 15.02 -41.85
CA GLN A 216 12.72 15.42 -43.21
C GLN A 216 12.01 16.74 -43.49
N ASN A 217 12.72 17.75 -43.98
CA ASN A 217 12.17 19.06 -44.33
C ASN A 217 10.80 18.90 -44.99
N SER A 218 9.73 19.20 -44.27
CA SER A 218 8.40 19.21 -44.88
C SER A 218 8.43 20.35 -45.90
N VAL A 219 8.29 20.00 -47.17
CA VAL A 219 8.28 20.94 -48.30
C VAL A 219 7.05 21.88 -48.25
N LEU A 220 6.11 21.67 -47.32
CA LEU A 220 4.77 22.25 -47.38
C LEU A 220 4.44 23.29 -46.31
N LEU A 221 5.32 23.57 -45.34
CA LEU A 221 5.08 24.62 -44.36
C LEU A 221 6.38 25.36 -44.08
N ASN A 222 6.38 26.68 -44.29
CA ASN A 222 7.37 27.62 -43.76
C ASN A 222 7.31 27.59 -42.22
N SER A 223 7.74 26.49 -41.60
CA SER A 223 7.98 26.44 -40.16
C SER A 223 9.33 27.10 -39.92
N THR A 224 9.30 28.31 -39.36
CA THR A 224 10.48 29.02 -38.85
C THR A 224 10.98 28.45 -37.52
N ALA A 225 10.31 27.44 -36.96
CA ALA A 225 10.74 26.79 -35.73
C ALA A 225 11.76 25.69 -36.05
N VAL A 226 13.04 25.96 -35.73
CA VAL A 226 14.06 24.93 -35.65
C VAL A 226 13.76 24.08 -34.42
N GLU A 227 13.35 22.83 -34.62
CA GLU A 227 13.23 21.88 -33.51
C GLU A 227 14.65 21.52 -33.02
N PRO A 228 14.92 21.64 -31.72
CA PRO A 228 16.24 21.35 -31.19
C PRO A 228 16.56 19.86 -31.37
N ARG A 229 17.79 19.58 -31.83
CA ARG A 229 18.30 18.20 -31.90
C ARG A 229 18.56 17.73 -30.47
N ILE A 230 17.81 16.77 -29.97
CA ILE A 230 18.02 16.21 -28.63
C ILE A 230 18.93 14.99 -28.76
N ASP A 231 20.02 14.96 -27.99
CA ASP A 231 21.06 13.91 -27.99
C ASP A 231 21.47 13.45 -29.40
N LEU A 232 21.51 14.38 -30.37
CA LEU A 232 21.81 14.06 -31.77
C LEU A 232 20.92 12.96 -32.39
N TYR A 233 19.67 12.86 -31.92
CA TYR A 233 18.69 11.83 -32.29
C TYR A 233 19.04 10.41 -31.81
N GLU A 234 19.97 10.29 -30.85
CA GLU A 234 20.23 9.03 -30.18
C GLU A 234 19.09 8.65 -29.24
N LYS A 235 19.04 7.36 -28.89
CA LYS A 235 18.04 6.85 -27.96
C LYS A 235 18.41 7.28 -26.53
N ARG A 236 17.41 7.74 -25.78
CA ARG A 236 17.50 8.11 -24.37
C ARG A 236 16.43 7.40 -23.55
N CYS A 237 16.73 7.12 -22.30
CA CYS A 237 15.76 6.56 -21.37
C CYS A 237 14.68 7.59 -21.04
N VAL A 238 13.43 7.16 -21.05
CA VAL A 238 12.28 7.95 -20.61
C VAL A 238 11.48 7.08 -19.66
N GLY A 239 11.26 7.59 -18.45
CA GLY A 239 10.39 6.92 -17.48
C GLY A 239 9.01 6.70 -18.05
N ASP A 240 8.48 5.50 -17.85
CA ASP A 240 7.14 5.13 -18.30
C ASP A 240 6.37 4.51 -17.14
N MET A 241 5.07 4.80 -17.05
CA MET A 241 4.23 4.31 -15.96
C MET A 241 3.55 3.01 -16.39
N GLN A 242 3.81 1.95 -15.63
CA GLN A 242 3.14 0.66 -15.81
C GLN A 242 2.49 0.19 -14.51
N TYR A 243 1.30 -0.39 -14.63
CA TYR A 243 0.54 -0.95 -13.52
C TYR A 243 0.91 -2.43 -13.36
N GLY A 244 1.63 -2.76 -12.29
CA GLY A 244 2.07 -4.14 -12.02
C GLY A 244 1.12 -4.93 -11.12
N ASP A 245 0.79 -4.38 -9.95
CA ASP A 245 -0.08 -5.00 -8.95
C ASP A 245 -0.67 -3.93 -8.02
N MET A 246 -1.78 -4.25 -7.34
CA MET A 246 -2.59 -3.31 -6.56
C MET A 246 -2.34 -3.50 -5.06
N LEU A 247 -1.35 -2.78 -4.53
CA LEU A 247 -0.96 -2.87 -3.11
C LEU A 247 -2.01 -2.28 -2.15
N VAL A 248 -2.88 -1.38 -2.64
CA VAL A 248 -3.86 -0.62 -1.83
C VAL A 248 -4.84 -1.49 -1.03
N LEU A 249 -5.02 -2.75 -1.44
CA LEU A 249 -5.95 -3.68 -0.80
C LEU A 249 -5.28 -4.54 0.29
N ALA A 250 -3.96 -4.49 0.43
CA ALA A 250 -3.26 -5.22 1.49
C ALA A 250 -3.48 -4.51 2.83
N ASN A 251 -3.61 -5.29 3.91
CA ASN A 251 -3.66 -4.79 5.28
C ASN A 251 -2.41 -5.24 6.04
N ASP A 252 -1.23 -4.95 5.48
CA ASP A 252 0.08 -5.39 5.96
C ASP A 252 1.19 -4.43 5.50
N LEU A 253 2.39 -4.58 6.06
CA LEU A 253 3.62 -4.00 5.54
C LEU A 253 4.14 -4.86 4.39
N VAL A 254 4.06 -4.32 3.18
CA VAL A 254 4.40 -5.06 1.95
C VAL A 254 5.77 -4.66 1.44
N VAL A 255 6.61 -5.64 1.13
CA VAL A 255 7.91 -5.42 0.49
C VAL A 255 7.81 -5.77 -0.99
N ARG A 256 8.25 -4.86 -1.86
CA ARG A 256 8.28 -5.01 -3.34
C ARG A 256 9.47 -4.27 -3.87
N ASP A 257 10.05 -4.75 -4.96
CA ASP A 257 11.25 -4.18 -5.58
C ASP A 257 11.36 -2.64 -5.51
N GLY A 258 12.33 -2.16 -4.72
CA GLY A 258 12.61 -0.73 -4.51
C GLY A 258 11.84 -0.06 -3.36
N ILE A 259 10.82 -0.70 -2.79
CA ILE A 259 9.90 -0.09 -1.82
C ILE A 259 9.49 -1.01 -0.66
N VAL A 260 9.23 -0.38 0.49
CA VAL A 260 8.49 -0.95 1.61
C VAL A 260 7.23 -0.11 1.77
N ALA A 261 6.06 -0.71 1.59
CA ALA A 261 4.78 -0.01 1.66
C ALA A 261 4.08 -0.34 2.98
N ASP A 262 3.73 0.69 3.76
CA ASP A 262 2.83 0.52 4.90
C ASP A 262 1.40 0.72 4.42
N MET A 263 0.69 -0.39 4.21
CA MET A 263 -0.71 -0.34 3.78
C MET A 263 -1.70 -0.24 4.95
N ILE A 264 -1.19 -0.18 6.19
CA ILE A 264 -1.98 -0.02 7.41
C ILE A 264 -2.08 1.46 7.76
N ASN A 265 -0.95 2.16 7.89
CA ASN A 265 -0.89 3.58 8.25
C ASN A 265 -0.65 4.50 7.05
N GLY A 266 -0.16 3.96 5.93
CA GLY A 266 0.16 4.72 4.73
C GLY A 266 1.65 5.07 4.61
N GLY A 267 2.05 5.33 3.36
CA GLY A 267 3.39 5.77 3.01
C GLY A 267 4.31 4.66 2.50
N LEU A 268 5.41 5.09 1.89
CA LEU A 268 6.35 4.26 1.15
C LEU A 268 7.79 4.59 1.59
N GLY A 269 8.53 3.58 2.02
CA GLY A 269 9.96 3.65 2.27
C GLY A 269 10.75 3.18 1.05
N PHE A 270 11.74 3.93 0.60
CA PHE A 270 12.61 3.48 -0.49
C PHE A 270 13.75 2.62 0.02
N ARG A 271 13.98 1.49 -0.64
CA ARG A 271 14.99 0.51 -0.24
C ARG A 271 15.45 -0.32 -1.42
N ASN A 272 16.76 -0.40 -1.64
CA ASN A 272 17.34 -1.46 -2.46
C ASN A 272 17.33 -2.77 -1.65
N HIS A 273 16.62 -3.78 -2.11
CA HIS A 273 16.39 -4.98 -1.32
C HIS A 273 17.60 -5.89 -1.28
N THR A 274 18.29 -5.84 -0.15
CA THR A 274 19.36 -6.77 0.17
C THR A 274 19.00 -7.64 1.38
N ILE A 275 19.51 -8.86 1.41
CA ILE A 275 19.34 -9.81 2.51
C ILE A 275 20.70 -10.39 2.91
N PRO A 276 20.88 -10.79 4.18
CA PRO A 276 22.11 -11.44 4.65
C PRO A 276 22.31 -12.81 3.99
N LEU A 277 23.56 -13.11 3.60
CA LEU A 277 23.92 -14.36 2.92
C LEU A 277 23.94 -15.57 3.87
N ASP A 278 24.36 -15.40 5.12
CA ASP A 278 24.62 -16.50 6.07
C ASP A 278 23.56 -16.61 7.18
N ALA A 279 22.29 -16.33 6.86
CA ALA A 279 21.17 -16.38 7.80
C ALA A 279 20.67 -17.83 8.05
N HIS A 280 21.53 -18.73 8.58
CA HIS A 280 21.21 -20.15 8.77
C HIS A 280 19.86 -20.44 9.44
N SER A 281 19.54 -19.73 10.53
CA SER A 281 18.29 -19.88 11.31
C SER A 281 17.39 -18.65 11.22
N GLY A 282 17.70 -17.75 10.27
CA GLY A 282 17.12 -16.43 10.14
C GLY A 282 17.94 -15.31 10.78
N ALA A 283 17.72 -14.10 10.29
CA ALA A 283 18.43 -12.89 10.69
C ALA A 283 17.45 -11.75 10.89
N GLU A 284 17.75 -10.91 11.87
CA GLU A 284 17.00 -9.69 12.19
C GLU A 284 17.97 -8.51 12.18
N TRP A 285 17.59 -7.43 11.52
CA TRP A 285 18.37 -6.20 11.47
C TRP A 285 17.45 -4.99 11.33
N SER A 286 18.00 -3.79 11.49
CA SER A 286 17.23 -2.54 11.34
C SER A 286 17.94 -1.56 10.42
N GLU A 287 17.15 -0.84 9.61
CA GLU A 287 17.62 0.15 8.67
C GLU A 287 16.82 1.45 8.80
N ASN A 288 17.48 2.57 8.52
CA ASN A 288 16.83 3.86 8.42
C ASN A 288 16.48 4.13 6.95
N LEU A 289 15.19 4.22 6.65
CA LEU A 289 14.69 4.44 5.30
C LEU A 289 14.09 5.82 5.16
N LEU A 290 14.30 6.44 3.99
CA LEU A 290 13.52 7.62 3.59
C LEU A 290 12.09 7.17 3.35
N TRP A 291 11.16 7.73 4.13
CA TRP A 291 9.74 7.46 4.07
C TRP A 291 9.00 8.65 3.48
N LEU A 292 8.17 8.40 2.47
CA LEU A 292 7.27 9.39 1.90
C LEU A 292 5.84 9.01 2.21
N GLU A 293 5.11 9.94 2.82
CA GLU A 293 3.70 9.76 3.17
C GLU A 293 2.88 10.88 2.53
N PRO A 294 1.91 10.55 1.66
CA PRO A 294 1.02 11.55 1.10
C PRO A 294 0.07 12.07 2.18
N GLU A 295 -0.02 13.38 2.31
CA GLU A 295 -1.01 14.05 3.17
C GLU A 295 -2.02 14.76 2.27
N SER A 296 -3.26 14.28 2.27
CA SER A 296 -4.34 14.80 1.43
C SER A 296 -5.50 15.30 2.28
N VAL A 297 -5.97 16.51 2.00
CA VAL A 297 -7.18 17.07 2.61
C VAL A 297 -8.16 17.47 1.52
N CYS A 298 -9.41 17.01 1.63
CA CYS A 298 -10.46 17.25 0.65
C CYS A 298 -11.63 18.04 1.25
N VAL A 299 -12.23 18.90 0.44
CA VAL A 299 -13.42 19.69 0.75
C VAL A 299 -14.47 19.40 -0.32
N SER A 300 -15.73 19.23 0.08
CA SER A 300 -16.82 19.00 -0.89
C SER A 300 -17.07 20.23 -1.73
N ASN A 301 -17.25 20.05 -3.03
CA ASN A 301 -17.73 21.10 -3.92
C ASN A 301 -19.24 21.30 -3.85
N ASN A 302 -19.98 20.43 -3.15
CA ASN A 302 -21.46 20.35 -3.24
C ASN A 302 -21.93 20.22 -4.70
N LEU A 303 -21.18 19.48 -5.50
CA LEU A 303 -21.49 19.09 -6.87
C LEU A 303 -21.38 17.57 -6.97
N SER A 304 -22.17 16.96 -7.83
CA SER A 304 -22.08 15.53 -8.12
C SER A 304 -22.17 15.26 -9.61
N VAL A 305 -21.48 14.24 -10.09
CA VAL A 305 -21.63 13.75 -11.46
C VAL A 305 -22.59 12.57 -11.44
N GLU A 306 -23.62 12.64 -12.26
CA GLU A 306 -24.61 11.58 -12.44
C GLU A 306 -24.54 11.03 -13.86
N PHE A 307 -24.57 9.71 -13.98
CA PHE A 307 -24.61 9.03 -15.26
C PHE A 307 -25.35 7.71 -15.13
N LYS A 308 -25.77 7.19 -16.28
CA LYS A 308 -26.46 5.90 -16.39
C LYS A 308 -25.55 4.87 -17.04
N ILE A 309 -25.53 3.66 -16.50
CA ILE A 309 -24.83 2.56 -17.16
C ILE A 309 -25.67 2.13 -18.38
N PRO A 310 -25.11 2.14 -19.60
CA PRO A 310 -25.86 1.79 -20.79
C PRO A 310 -26.33 0.33 -20.71
N SER A 311 -27.53 0.07 -21.23
CA SER A 311 -27.95 -1.28 -21.58
C SER A 311 -27.05 -1.83 -22.69
N GLN A 312 -26.83 -3.16 -22.70
CA GLN A 312 -26.02 -3.89 -23.71
C GLN A 312 -26.02 -3.21 -25.09
N GLY A 313 -24.85 -2.69 -25.52
CA GLY A 313 -24.66 -2.06 -26.83
C GLY A 313 -24.69 -0.52 -26.86
N GLY A 314 -24.93 0.17 -25.75
CA GLY A 314 -24.85 1.65 -25.66
C GLY A 314 -23.49 2.17 -25.18
N SER A 315 -23.13 3.40 -25.57
CA SER A 315 -21.97 4.13 -25.04
C SER A 315 -22.33 4.84 -23.73
N LEU A 316 -21.40 4.89 -22.77
CA LEU A 316 -21.53 5.66 -21.51
C LEU A 316 -21.53 7.19 -21.73
N SER A 317 -21.26 7.65 -22.95
CA SER A 317 -20.97 9.06 -23.26
C SER A 317 -22.19 9.98 -23.39
N ASP A 318 -23.42 9.44 -23.48
CA ASP A 318 -24.53 10.23 -24.04
C ASP A 318 -25.43 10.90 -22.98
N GLU A 319 -25.40 10.43 -21.72
CA GLU A 319 -26.26 10.92 -20.64
C GLU A 319 -25.50 11.11 -19.32
N VAL A 320 -24.48 11.97 -19.36
CA VAL A 320 -23.71 12.38 -18.17
C VAL A 320 -24.11 13.80 -17.78
N TYR A 321 -24.42 14.00 -16.51
CA TYR A 321 -24.83 15.28 -15.95
C TYR A 321 -23.95 15.71 -14.78
N LEU A 322 -23.56 16.98 -14.75
CA LEU A 322 -23.17 17.64 -13.52
C LEU A 322 -24.45 18.07 -12.79
N VAL A 323 -24.54 17.78 -11.50
CA VAL A 323 -25.70 18.10 -10.66
C VAL A 323 -25.27 19.03 -9.56
N ASP A 324 -25.94 20.17 -9.48
CA ASP A 324 -25.70 21.16 -8.44
C ASP A 324 -26.38 20.73 -7.14
N GLN A 325 -25.60 20.37 -6.12
CA GLN A 325 -26.10 20.03 -4.78
C GLN A 325 -26.03 21.23 -3.81
N GLY A 326 -25.81 22.44 -4.34
CA GLY A 326 -25.56 23.66 -3.55
C GLY A 326 -24.23 24.34 -3.84
N GLY A 327 -23.41 23.78 -4.73
CA GLY A 327 -22.09 24.30 -5.08
C GLY A 327 -22.13 25.58 -5.90
N ILE A 328 -23.08 25.69 -6.84
CA ILE A 328 -23.23 26.88 -7.70
C ILE A 328 -24.35 27.79 -7.19
N VAL A 329 -25.51 27.24 -6.81
CA VAL A 329 -26.64 28.05 -6.31
C VAL A 329 -26.33 28.76 -4.98
N HIS A 330 -25.62 28.10 -4.06
CA HIS A 330 -25.19 28.66 -2.77
C HIS A 330 -23.69 28.87 -2.73
N MET A 331 -23.13 29.35 -3.85
CA MET A 331 -21.70 29.54 -4.01
C MET A 331 -21.14 30.43 -2.91
N GLN A 332 -20.12 29.93 -2.23
CA GLN A 332 -19.40 30.70 -1.24
C GLN A 332 -18.49 31.70 -1.94
N VAL A 333 -18.51 32.96 -1.48
CA VAL A 333 -17.67 34.03 -2.06
C VAL A 333 -16.35 34.18 -1.30
N GLY A 334 -16.29 33.74 -0.04
CA GLY A 334 -15.11 33.83 0.81
C GLY A 334 -14.30 32.54 0.86
N TYR A 335 -12.97 32.67 0.80
CA TYR A 335 -12.02 31.60 1.08
C TYR A 335 -10.89 32.13 1.98
N PRO A 336 -10.23 31.26 2.77
CA PRO A 336 -9.18 31.68 3.68
C PRO A 336 -7.95 32.22 2.93
N TYR A 337 -7.28 33.19 3.55
CA TYR A 337 -5.95 33.61 3.12
C TYR A 337 -4.94 32.50 3.42
N ILE A 338 -4.12 32.15 2.42
CA ILE A 338 -3.10 31.11 2.54
C ILE A 338 -1.76 31.80 2.74
N ASP A 339 -1.11 31.54 3.87
CA ASP A 339 0.24 32.04 4.13
C ASP A 339 1.27 31.19 3.39
N LEU A 340 2.02 31.83 2.49
CA LEU A 340 3.03 31.17 1.66
C LEU A 340 4.45 31.25 2.26
N ASN A 341 4.65 31.99 3.35
CA ASN A 341 5.97 32.19 3.94
C ASN A 341 6.43 31.02 4.82
N GLN A 342 5.51 30.25 5.42
CA GLN A 342 5.82 29.17 6.37
C GLN A 342 5.14 27.84 6.03
N THR A 343 5.05 27.52 4.74
CA THR A 343 4.28 26.35 4.27
C THR A 343 4.83 25.01 4.75
N GLN A 344 6.12 24.92 5.07
CA GLN A 344 6.74 23.71 5.65
C GLN A 344 6.27 23.41 7.08
N LEU A 345 5.96 24.44 7.88
CA LEU A 345 5.45 24.26 9.25
C LEU A 345 3.93 24.20 9.29
N VAL A 346 3.27 25.01 8.47
CA VAL A 346 1.82 25.11 8.40
C VAL A 346 1.40 25.00 6.93
N PRO A 347 1.18 23.79 6.41
CA PRO A 347 0.89 23.59 4.98
C PRO A 347 -0.48 24.14 4.56
N GLN A 348 -1.42 24.28 5.51
CA GLN A 348 -2.78 24.79 5.29
C GLN A 348 -3.55 24.06 4.18
N LEU A 349 -3.40 22.73 4.09
CA LEU A 349 -4.00 21.91 3.02
C LEU A 349 -5.53 22.10 2.91
N TYR A 350 -6.24 22.21 4.04
CA TYR A 350 -7.67 22.52 4.04
C TYR A 350 -7.98 23.88 3.37
N GLY A 351 -7.22 24.92 3.70
CA GLY A 351 -7.42 26.26 3.13
C GLY A 351 -7.17 26.28 1.63
N ARG A 352 -6.15 25.54 1.18
CA ARG A 352 -5.85 25.34 -0.25
C ARG A 352 -6.98 24.59 -0.97
N ALA A 353 -7.46 23.49 -0.39
CA ALA A 353 -8.56 22.71 -0.93
C ALA A 353 -9.88 23.51 -0.98
N HIS A 354 -10.20 24.25 0.08
CA HIS A 354 -11.39 25.11 0.15
C HIS A 354 -11.33 26.27 -0.84
N LYS A 355 -10.17 26.92 -0.97
CA LYS A 355 -9.97 27.96 -2.00
C LYS A 355 -10.18 27.37 -3.40
N GLY A 356 -9.60 26.19 -3.67
CA GLY A 356 -9.82 25.44 -4.91
C GLY A 356 -11.31 25.19 -5.17
N ALA A 357 -12.05 24.68 -4.17
CA ALA A 357 -13.48 24.41 -4.30
C ALA A 357 -14.30 25.64 -4.68
N VAL A 358 -14.07 26.77 -4.01
CA VAL A 358 -14.76 28.03 -4.28
C VAL A 358 -14.50 28.52 -5.71
N LEU A 359 -13.24 28.57 -6.12
CA LEU A 359 -12.86 29.04 -7.45
C LEU A 359 -13.35 28.09 -8.56
N THR A 360 -13.27 26.78 -8.34
CA THR A 360 -13.79 25.78 -9.29
C THR A 360 -15.30 25.92 -9.46
N ASN A 361 -16.06 26.07 -8.37
CA ASN A 361 -17.51 26.27 -8.46
C ASN A 361 -17.86 27.58 -9.18
N PHE A 362 -17.11 28.65 -8.91
CA PHE A 362 -17.27 29.91 -9.62
C PHE A 362 -17.08 29.74 -11.13
N ASN A 363 -15.93 29.19 -11.53
CA ASN A 363 -15.58 29.09 -12.94
C ASN A 363 -16.53 28.13 -13.67
N LEU A 364 -16.97 27.04 -13.02
CA LEU A 364 -18.02 26.16 -13.55
C LEU A 364 -19.35 26.91 -13.76
N GLY A 365 -19.79 27.71 -12.79
CA GLY A 365 -21.01 28.51 -12.93
C GLY A 365 -20.95 29.44 -14.16
N ALA A 366 -19.81 30.11 -14.36
CA ALA A 366 -19.60 30.97 -15.53
C ALA A 366 -19.61 30.19 -16.84
N GLN A 367 -18.92 29.05 -16.91
CA GLN A 367 -18.85 28.23 -18.13
C GLN A 367 -20.16 27.53 -18.49
N LEU A 368 -20.97 27.20 -17.48
CA LEU A 368 -22.31 26.64 -17.64
C LEU A 368 -23.35 27.73 -17.96
N ASN A 369 -22.93 28.97 -18.21
CA ASN A 369 -23.78 30.13 -18.49
C ASN A 369 -24.89 30.34 -17.44
N VAL A 370 -24.58 30.06 -16.18
CA VAL A 370 -25.50 30.30 -15.07
C VAL A 370 -25.68 31.80 -14.90
N SER A 371 -26.92 32.25 -15.02
CA SER A 371 -27.30 33.67 -15.02
C SER A 371 -28.71 33.82 -14.46
N GLU A 372 -29.19 35.06 -14.29
CA GLU A 372 -30.59 35.30 -13.88
C GLU A 372 -31.60 34.68 -14.86
N ALA A 373 -31.27 34.64 -16.16
CA ALA A 373 -32.10 34.02 -17.19
C ALA A 373 -32.03 32.48 -17.18
N HIS A 374 -30.92 31.92 -16.68
CA HIS A 374 -30.69 30.47 -16.57
C HIS A 374 -30.17 30.14 -15.16
N PRO A 375 -31.02 30.25 -14.13
CA PRO A 375 -30.58 30.10 -12.75
C PRO A 375 -30.23 28.65 -12.43
N SER A 376 -29.24 28.46 -11.55
CA SER A 376 -28.99 27.17 -10.89
C SER A 376 -29.88 27.02 -9.66
N PHE A 377 -30.18 25.78 -9.30
CA PHE A 377 -30.91 25.40 -8.08
C PHE A 377 -30.47 24.02 -7.63
N VAL A 378 -30.75 23.64 -6.38
CA VAL A 378 -30.37 22.33 -5.85
C VAL A 378 -31.07 21.22 -6.65
N GLY A 379 -30.30 20.29 -7.22
CA GLY A 379 -30.75 19.26 -8.15
C GLY A 379 -30.72 19.68 -9.63
N ARG A 380 -30.26 20.89 -9.96
CA ARG A 380 -30.12 21.33 -11.37
C ARG A 380 -29.10 20.44 -12.07
N ARG A 381 -29.53 19.82 -13.18
CA ARG A 381 -28.70 18.99 -14.05
C ARG A 381 -28.17 19.80 -15.24
N PHE A 382 -26.86 19.75 -15.45
CA PHE A 382 -26.16 20.30 -16.61
C PHE A 382 -25.57 19.16 -17.42
N LEU A 383 -25.94 19.06 -18.70
CA LEU A 383 -25.42 18.02 -19.59
C LEU A 383 -23.93 18.27 -19.85
N LEU A 384 -23.10 17.23 -19.70
CA LEU A 384 -21.67 17.28 -19.97
C LEU A 384 -21.35 16.56 -21.29
N PRO A 385 -21.30 17.27 -22.43
CA PRO A 385 -20.93 16.66 -23.71
C PRO A 385 -19.46 16.23 -23.67
N SER A 386 -19.16 15.03 -24.21
CA SER A 386 -17.79 14.47 -24.24
C SER A 386 -17.22 14.11 -22.87
N ALA A 387 -18.07 13.69 -21.93
CA ALA A 387 -17.64 13.08 -20.68
C ALA A 387 -17.51 11.56 -20.83
N TYR A 388 -16.47 11.00 -20.23
CA TYR A 388 -16.21 9.56 -20.24
C TYR A 388 -15.93 9.06 -18.83
N TYR A 389 -16.84 8.25 -18.30
CA TYR A 389 -16.72 7.65 -16.98
C TYR A 389 -16.74 6.14 -17.07
N GLN A 390 -15.74 5.51 -16.47
CA GLN A 390 -15.69 4.06 -16.32
C GLN A 390 -16.14 3.69 -14.90
N PRO A 391 -17.16 2.82 -14.76
CA PRO A 391 -17.54 2.31 -13.45
C PRO A 391 -16.37 1.63 -12.73
N GLY A 392 -16.21 1.90 -11.43
CA GLY A 392 -15.18 1.27 -10.60
C GLY A 392 -13.79 1.88 -10.73
N VAL A 393 -13.61 2.95 -11.51
CA VAL A 393 -12.33 3.65 -11.67
C VAL A 393 -12.39 5.00 -10.94
N MET A 394 -11.43 5.25 -10.05
CA MET A 394 -11.26 6.57 -9.44
C MET A 394 -10.85 7.58 -10.51
N SER A 395 -11.50 8.74 -10.55
CA SER A 395 -11.16 9.81 -11.48
C SER A 395 -10.63 11.02 -10.71
N THR A 396 -9.44 11.47 -11.08
CA THR A 396 -8.78 12.64 -10.52
C THR A 396 -8.38 13.57 -11.66
N GLY A 397 -8.48 14.88 -11.43
CA GLY A 397 -8.05 15.91 -12.36
C GLY A 397 -7.35 17.04 -11.61
N THR A 398 -6.48 17.76 -12.30
CA THR A 398 -6.04 19.07 -11.81
C THR A 398 -7.21 20.05 -11.88
N PHE A 399 -7.16 21.16 -11.14
CA PHE A 399 -8.18 22.21 -11.30
C PHE A 399 -8.25 22.74 -12.75
N ASP A 400 -7.12 22.79 -13.44
CA ASP A 400 -7.04 23.16 -14.86
C ASP A 400 -7.74 22.15 -15.78
N SER A 401 -7.83 20.88 -15.41
CA SER A 401 -8.60 19.89 -16.19
C SER A 401 -10.10 19.92 -15.89
N GLY A 402 -10.52 20.75 -14.93
CA GLY A 402 -11.92 20.91 -14.54
C GLY A 402 -12.53 19.69 -13.88
N ILE A 403 -13.67 19.23 -14.40
CA ILE A 403 -14.35 18.04 -13.86
C ILE A 403 -13.57 16.80 -14.34
N PRO A 404 -13.05 15.95 -13.44
CA PRO A 404 -12.31 14.76 -13.83
C PRO A 404 -13.11 13.89 -14.80
N GLY A 405 -12.48 13.37 -15.87
CA GLY A 405 -13.16 12.56 -16.89
C GLY A 405 -13.95 13.35 -17.94
N THR A 406 -13.84 14.68 -17.96
CA THR A 406 -14.43 15.56 -18.98
C THR A 406 -13.37 16.31 -19.77
N LEU A 407 -13.76 16.90 -20.90
CA LEU A 407 -12.95 17.85 -21.66
C LEU A 407 -13.27 19.32 -21.30
N MET A 408 -13.95 19.56 -20.19
CA MET A 408 -14.36 20.89 -19.74
C MET A 408 -13.33 21.44 -18.75
N ASP A 409 -12.42 22.28 -19.26
CA ASP A 409 -11.43 23.02 -18.47
C ASP A 409 -12.13 24.00 -17.52
N THR A 410 -11.72 24.15 -16.25
CA THR A 410 -12.26 25.17 -15.32
C THR A 410 -11.32 26.36 -15.07
N ASP A 411 -10.15 26.37 -15.66
CA ASP A 411 -9.18 27.46 -15.68
C ASP A 411 -9.49 28.41 -16.86
N PRO A 412 -9.61 29.72 -16.64
CA PRO A 412 -10.03 30.68 -17.66
C PRO A 412 -8.89 31.10 -18.61
N ARG A 413 -8.13 30.12 -19.10
CA ARG A 413 -7.06 30.32 -20.10
C ARG A 413 -7.54 31.02 -21.38
N GLN A 414 -8.84 30.99 -21.65
CA GLN A 414 -9.50 31.59 -22.80
C GLN A 414 -10.01 33.03 -22.55
N ASN A 415 -10.09 33.51 -21.30
CA ASN A 415 -10.65 34.84 -21.00
C ASN A 415 -10.02 35.45 -19.73
N SER A 416 -8.95 36.22 -19.90
CA SER A 416 -8.19 36.87 -18.82
C SER A 416 -8.98 37.86 -17.95
N SER A 417 -10.22 38.18 -18.32
CA SER A 417 -11.14 39.01 -17.53
C SER A 417 -11.93 38.24 -16.46
N LEU A 418 -11.90 36.91 -16.52
CA LEU A 418 -12.55 36.02 -15.57
C LEU A 418 -11.46 35.27 -14.81
N ILE A 419 -11.24 35.67 -13.56
CA ILE A 419 -10.79 34.93 -12.36
C ILE A 419 -9.51 34.06 -12.39
N GLU A 420 -8.74 34.20 -11.32
CA GLU A 420 -7.48 33.53 -10.97
C GLU A 420 -7.29 32.09 -11.49
N ASN A 421 -6.08 31.80 -12.01
CA ASN A 421 -5.65 30.43 -12.22
C ASN A 421 -5.66 29.67 -10.89
N ILE A 422 -6.53 28.65 -10.81
CA ILE A 422 -6.84 27.95 -9.57
C ILE A 422 -5.63 27.14 -9.09
N GLY A 423 -4.93 26.47 -10.01
CA GLY A 423 -3.71 25.73 -9.71
C GLY A 423 -2.67 26.61 -9.02
N LEU A 424 -2.27 27.71 -9.66
CA LEU A 424 -1.27 28.64 -9.15
C LEU A 424 -1.62 29.19 -7.76
N THR A 425 -2.87 29.61 -7.57
CA THR A 425 -3.28 30.27 -6.33
C THR A 425 -3.53 29.33 -5.16
N THR A 426 -3.72 28.03 -5.43
CA THR A 426 -3.85 26.98 -4.40
C THR A 426 -2.52 26.29 -4.12
N GLN A 427 -1.61 26.22 -5.08
CA GLN A 427 -0.25 25.70 -4.91
C GLN A 427 0.67 26.74 -4.25
N GLY A 428 0.49 28.02 -4.58
CA GLY A 428 1.28 29.12 -4.02
C GLY A 428 2.64 29.33 -4.70
N TYR A 429 2.90 28.59 -5.77
CA TYR A 429 4.07 28.74 -6.63
C TYR A 429 3.65 28.47 -8.08
N GLY A 430 4.38 29.05 -9.02
CA GLY A 430 4.12 28.87 -10.45
C GLY A 430 5.12 27.98 -11.16
N GLY A 431 4.96 27.81 -12.47
CA GLY A 431 5.79 26.90 -13.26
C GLY A 431 7.29 27.22 -13.27
N GLN A 432 7.70 28.40 -12.79
CA GLN A 432 9.12 28.80 -12.63
C GLN A 432 9.60 28.73 -11.16
N ASP A 433 8.69 28.55 -10.20
CA ASP A 433 8.99 28.42 -8.78
C ASP A 433 8.78 26.97 -8.37
N HIS A 434 9.86 26.23 -8.11
CA HIS A 434 9.77 24.83 -7.71
C HIS A 434 9.89 24.68 -6.20
N ALA A 435 9.08 23.78 -5.63
CA ALA A 435 9.15 23.33 -4.23
C ALA A 435 10.60 23.18 -3.75
N ASN A 436 10.93 23.78 -2.61
CA ASN A 436 12.28 23.76 -2.05
C ASN A 436 12.25 23.65 -0.52
N ILE A 437 13.40 23.79 0.14
CA ILE A 437 13.47 23.68 1.61
C ILE A 437 12.61 24.72 2.37
N SER A 438 12.23 25.84 1.74
CA SER A 438 11.37 26.87 2.33
C SER A 438 9.89 26.72 1.95
N HIS A 439 9.53 25.91 0.95
CA HIS A 439 8.13 25.71 0.57
C HIS A 439 7.79 24.29 0.11
N ILE A 440 6.61 23.83 0.52
CA ILE A 440 6.17 22.45 0.24
C ILE A 440 5.85 22.24 -1.25
N ALA A 441 6.04 21.02 -1.72
CA ALA A 441 5.38 20.56 -2.94
C ALA A 441 3.91 20.31 -2.62
N ASN A 442 3.00 21.00 -3.30
CA ASN A 442 1.57 20.83 -3.12
C ASN A 442 0.88 20.77 -4.48
N GLN A 443 -0.02 19.82 -4.64
CA GLN A 443 -0.88 19.72 -5.82
C GLN A 443 -2.34 19.79 -5.38
N GLY A 444 -3.06 20.76 -5.94
CA GLY A 444 -4.52 20.84 -5.83
C GLY A 444 -5.20 20.20 -7.04
N GLY A 445 -6.37 19.61 -6.83
CA GLY A 445 -7.17 19.04 -7.91
C GLY A 445 -8.58 18.65 -7.49
N ALA A 446 -9.39 18.26 -8.47
CA ALA A 446 -10.70 17.70 -8.25
C ALA A 446 -10.64 16.17 -8.25
N VAL A 447 -11.43 15.55 -7.38
CA VAL A 447 -11.55 14.10 -7.23
C VAL A 447 -13.02 13.74 -7.24
N LEU A 448 -13.38 12.74 -8.05
CA LEU A 448 -14.69 12.10 -7.94
C LEU A 448 -14.62 11.04 -6.85
N GLY A 449 -15.52 11.16 -5.87
CA GLY A 449 -15.71 10.17 -4.83
C GLY A 449 -16.27 8.85 -5.37
N ALA A 450 -16.43 7.89 -4.47
CA ALA A 450 -16.98 6.58 -4.83
C ALA A 450 -18.40 6.73 -5.42
N PHE A 451 -18.63 6.08 -6.56
CA PHE A 451 -19.94 6.02 -7.19
C PHE A 451 -20.90 5.22 -6.32
N TYR A 452 -22.13 5.71 -6.17
CA TYR A 452 -23.21 4.99 -5.51
C TYR A 452 -24.45 4.95 -6.41
N ASN A 453 -25.19 3.84 -6.34
CA ASN A 453 -26.39 3.63 -7.13
C ASN A 453 -27.54 4.46 -6.55
N THR A 454 -28.16 5.31 -7.38
CA THR A 454 -29.24 6.20 -6.97
C THR A 454 -30.63 5.57 -7.07
N ASP A 455 -30.78 4.47 -7.81
CA ASP A 455 -32.06 3.76 -8.02
C ASP A 455 -32.40 2.75 -6.90
N ALA A 456 -31.52 2.63 -5.90
CA ALA A 456 -31.62 1.74 -4.74
C ALA A 456 -31.69 0.23 -5.06
N THR A 457 -30.56 -0.44 -4.86
CA THR A 457 -30.45 -1.67 -4.05
C THR A 457 -28.97 -1.83 -3.69
N ASN A 458 -28.69 -2.42 -2.52
CA ASN A 458 -27.35 -2.88 -2.14
C ASN A 458 -26.87 -3.93 -3.17
N SER A 459 -26.36 -3.48 -4.32
CA SER A 459 -25.85 -4.35 -5.38
C SER A 459 -24.49 -4.96 -5.02
N GLY A 460 -24.02 -4.78 -3.79
CA GLY A 460 -22.72 -5.26 -3.33
C GLY A 460 -21.55 -4.68 -4.15
N GLY A 461 -21.71 -3.48 -4.72
CA GLY A 461 -20.72 -2.87 -5.61
C GLY A 461 -20.82 -3.32 -7.07
N ARG A 462 -21.83 -4.13 -7.45
CA ARG A 462 -22.08 -4.52 -8.85
C ARG A 462 -22.66 -3.34 -9.64
N PHE A 463 -22.15 -3.20 -10.87
CA PHE A 463 -22.55 -2.19 -11.85
C PHE A 463 -23.57 -2.79 -12.84
N ASP A 464 -24.86 -2.60 -12.57
CA ASP A 464 -25.93 -3.22 -13.35
C ASP A 464 -26.33 -2.34 -14.56
N PRO A 465 -26.43 -2.90 -15.78
CA PRO A 465 -26.89 -2.15 -16.95
C PRO A 465 -28.26 -1.51 -16.73
N GLY A 466 -28.40 -0.27 -17.17
CA GLY A 466 -29.65 0.50 -17.06
C GLY A 466 -29.86 1.20 -15.72
N THR A 467 -28.93 1.08 -14.76
CA THR A 467 -29.02 1.75 -13.45
C THR A 467 -28.27 3.07 -13.41
N ASN A 468 -28.75 4.00 -12.58
CA ASN A 468 -28.21 5.33 -12.39
C ASN A 468 -27.20 5.37 -11.23
N TYR A 469 -26.12 6.11 -11.43
CA TYR A 469 -25.07 6.32 -10.45
C TYR A 469 -24.81 7.80 -10.24
N SER A 470 -24.39 8.14 -9.02
CA SER A 470 -23.92 9.47 -8.65
C SER A 470 -22.56 9.35 -7.97
N ALA A 471 -21.65 10.28 -8.27
CA ALA A 471 -20.40 10.48 -7.55
C ALA A 471 -20.30 11.93 -7.06
N PRO A 472 -20.06 12.15 -5.76
CA PRO A 472 -19.81 13.48 -5.24
C PRO A 472 -18.42 13.98 -5.70
N MET A 473 -18.32 15.27 -6.00
CA MET A 473 -17.08 15.93 -6.37
C MET A 473 -16.45 16.61 -5.16
N TYR A 474 -15.14 16.41 -5.00
CA TYR A 474 -14.33 17.03 -3.96
C TYR A 474 -13.15 17.77 -4.58
N SER A 475 -12.76 18.87 -3.94
CA SER A 475 -11.51 19.56 -4.21
C SER A 475 -10.52 19.16 -3.14
N CYS A 476 -9.40 18.61 -3.55
CA CYS A 476 -8.37 18.09 -2.65
C CYS A 476 -7.07 18.87 -2.84
N SER A 477 -6.34 19.03 -1.74
CA SER A 477 -4.96 19.50 -1.75
C SER A 477 -4.09 18.42 -1.13
N THR A 478 -3.05 18.03 -1.86
CA THR A 478 -2.15 16.96 -1.46
C THR A 478 -0.71 17.47 -1.40
N SER A 479 -0.02 17.14 -0.31
CA SER A 479 1.42 17.32 -0.16
C SER A 479 2.06 15.99 0.26
N ILE A 480 3.38 15.96 0.40
CA ILE A 480 4.14 14.77 0.79
C ILE A 480 4.97 15.11 2.01
N ARG A 481 4.80 14.32 3.06
CA ARG A 481 5.66 14.35 4.24
C ARG A 481 6.83 13.40 4.02
N ALA A 482 8.05 13.92 4.09
CA ALA A 482 9.28 13.15 4.02
C ALA A 482 9.93 13.07 5.39
N PHE A 483 10.24 11.86 5.87
CA PHE A 483 10.88 11.64 7.17
C PHE A 483 11.66 10.33 7.17
N ILE A 484 12.44 10.09 8.20
CA ILE A 484 13.18 8.84 8.35
C ILE A 484 12.39 7.85 9.22
N MET A 485 12.24 6.64 8.72
CA MET A 485 11.64 5.51 9.43
C MET A 485 12.72 4.51 9.80
N ASN A 486 12.73 4.08 11.06
CA ASN A 486 13.52 2.94 11.50
C ASN A 486 12.70 1.67 11.29
N VAL A 487 13.15 0.83 10.37
CA VAL A 487 12.45 -0.38 9.91
C VAL A 487 13.24 -1.61 10.31
N THR A 488 12.59 -2.50 11.06
CA THR A 488 13.16 -3.78 11.49
C THR A 488 12.71 -4.89 10.57
N PHE A 489 13.68 -5.57 9.97
CA PHE A 489 13.49 -6.66 9.03
C PHE A 489 13.81 -8.00 9.67
N PHE A 490 13.14 -9.04 9.20
CA PHE A 490 13.45 -10.42 9.51
C PHE A 490 13.33 -11.29 8.26
N THR A 491 14.33 -12.11 8.00
CA THR A 491 14.25 -13.16 6.97
C THR A 491 14.71 -14.49 7.54
N ASN A 492 14.15 -15.58 7.04
CA ASN A 492 14.58 -16.95 7.29
C ASN A 492 14.89 -17.72 5.99
N GLY A 493 14.99 -17.01 4.87
CA GLY A 493 15.26 -17.57 3.56
C GLY A 493 16.11 -16.65 2.70
N THR A 494 16.30 -17.05 1.44
CA THR A 494 17.17 -16.37 0.47
C THR A 494 16.37 -15.59 -0.59
N SER A 495 15.04 -15.55 -0.48
CA SER A 495 14.16 -14.81 -1.39
C SER A 495 13.61 -13.56 -0.71
N LEU A 496 13.21 -12.58 -1.52
CA LEU A 496 12.47 -11.42 -1.01
C LEU A 496 11.12 -11.81 -0.41
N ASP A 497 10.49 -12.88 -0.91
CA ASP A 497 9.21 -13.39 -0.39
C ASP A 497 9.30 -13.86 1.08
N ASP A 498 10.50 -14.23 1.54
CA ASP A 498 10.76 -14.64 2.93
C ASP A 498 11.04 -13.45 3.86
N LEU A 499 11.27 -12.26 3.29
CA LEU A 499 11.55 -11.03 4.02
C LEU A 499 10.26 -10.47 4.62
N LYS A 500 10.29 -10.21 5.92
CA LYS A 500 9.18 -9.62 6.67
C LYS A 500 9.62 -8.36 7.37
N VAL A 501 8.74 -7.38 7.39
CA VAL A 501 8.89 -6.19 8.23
C VAL A 501 8.24 -6.50 9.57
N GLN A 502 9.04 -6.52 10.65
CA GLN A 502 8.51 -6.76 11.99
C GLN A 502 7.99 -5.47 12.64
N ALA A 503 8.65 -4.34 12.36
CA ALA A 503 8.29 -3.04 12.89
C ALA A 503 8.77 -1.93 11.96
N ALA A 504 7.99 -0.87 11.88
CA ALA A 504 8.39 0.37 11.23
C ALA A 504 7.95 1.52 12.15
N LYS A 505 8.91 2.34 12.61
CA LYS A 505 8.65 3.43 13.56
C LYS A 505 9.35 4.71 13.12
N PRO A 506 8.68 5.87 13.19
CA PRO A 506 9.33 7.14 12.87
C PRO A 506 10.54 7.35 13.76
N GLN A 507 11.65 7.79 13.17
CA GLN A 507 12.83 8.17 13.94
C GLN A 507 12.53 9.50 14.63
N THR A 508 12.44 9.47 15.96
CA THR A 508 12.20 10.65 16.82
C THR A 508 13.43 11.52 16.99
#